data_AF-A0A271VQW5-F1
#
_entry.id   AF-A0A271VQW5-F1
#
_cell.length_a   1.000
_cell.length_b   1.000
_cell.length_c   1.000
_cell.angle_alpha   90.00
_cell.angle_beta   90.00
_cell.angle_gamma   90.00
#
_symmetry.space_group_name_H-M   'P 1'
#
loop_
_entity.id
_entity.type
_entity.pdbx_description
1 polymer ?
#
loop_
_entity_poly.entity_id
_entity_poly.type
_entity_poly.pdbx_seq_one_letter_code
_entity_poly.pdbx_strand_id
1 'polypeptide(L)'
;MKKLLLTFTLVLLGCSDVVENYYADYQQAQADHLFERGWLPPILPASTTQIQVANNLDSNYSQGSFVIAEADLAQFIEQLEACEFSGLYRFQAEKSVWSFTLDTQGKVRYQLTSRAE
;
A
#
# COMPACT_ATOMS: atom_id res chain seq x y z
N MET A 1 19.39 -56.67 5.77
CA MET A 1 18.60 -55.62 5.08
C MET A 1 18.33 -54.48 6.05
N LYS A 2 19.09 -53.38 5.94
CA LYS A 2 19.05 -52.27 6.91
C LYS A 2 18.31 -51.12 6.23
N LYS A 3 17.06 -50.86 6.68
CA LYS A 3 16.19 -49.82 6.09
C LYS A 3 16.80 -48.46 6.45
N LEU A 4 17.31 -47.76 5.46
CA LEU A 4 17.74 -46.36 5.58
C LEU A 4 16.46 -45.51 5.60
N LEU A 5 16.04 -45.05 6.78
CA LEU A 5 14.99 -44.03 6.87
C LEU A 5 15.61 -42.71 6.39
N LEU A 6 15.26 -42.31 5.18
CA LEU A 6 15.62 -41.01 4.62
C LEU A 6 14.63 -39.97 5.16
N THR A 7 14.97 -39.31 6.26
CA THR A 7 14.19 -38.18 6.77
C THR A 7 14.41 -37.01 5.83
N PHE A 8 13.43 -36.72 4.98
CA PHE A 8 13.42 -35.56 4.10
C PHE A 8 13.04 -34.34 4.93
N THR A 9 14.04 -33.66 5.50
CA THR A 9 13.83 -32.40 6.21
C THR A 9 13.52 -31.33 5.18
N LEU A 10 12.23 -31.05 4.99
CA LEU A 10 11.73 -29.99 4.14
C LEU A 10 12.17 -28.65 4.76
N VAL A 11 13.18 -28.02 4.17
CA VAL A 11 13.61 -26.67 4.56
C VAL A 11 12.49 -25.72 4.12
N LEU A 12 11.67 -25.30 5.08
CA LEU A 12 10.74 -24.19 4.91
C LEU A 12 11.59 -22.93 4.70
N LEU A 13 11.94 -22.64 3.45
CA LEU A 13 12.32 -21.30 3.06
C LEU A 13 11.10 -20.42 3.33
N GLY A 14 11.12 -19.68 4.45
CA GLY A 14 10.06 -18.74 4.80
C GLY A 14 9.88 -17.79 3.63
N CYS A 15 8.76 -17.89 2.93
CA CYS A 15 8.33 -16.82 2.06
C CYS A 15 8.18 -15.58 2.95
N SER A 16 8.74 -14.46 2.53
CA SER A 16 8.53 -13.19 3.21
C SER A 16 7.02 -12.97 3.40
N ASP A 17 6.57 -12.65 4.61
CA ASP A 17 5.18 -12.29 4.91
C ASP A 17 4.78 -10.92 4.34
N VAL A 18 5.67 -10.33 3.54
CA VAL A 18 5.43 -9.17 2.69
C VAL A 18 4.89 -9.62 1.35
N VAL A 19 3.64 -9.26 1.07
CA VAL A 19 3.00 -9.44 -0.23
C VAL A 19 3.17 -8.16 -1.05
N GLU A 20 3.88 -8.28 -2.17
CA GLU A 20 4.06 -7.20 -3.13
C GLU A 20 3.18 -7.41 -4.36
N ASN A 21 2.46 -6.37 -4.77
CA ASN A 21 1.61 -6.39 -5.95
C ASN A 21 1.79 -5.11 -6.79
N TYR A 22 1.52 -5.25 -8.08
CA TYR A 22 1.44 -4.15 -9.02
C TYR A 22 0.08 -4.18 -9.72
N TYR A 23 -0.53 -3.00 -9.88
CA TYR A 23 -1.76 -2.80 -10.62
C TYR A 23 -1.58 -1.67 -11.62
N ALA A 24 -2.08 -1.85 -12.83
CA ALA A 24 -1.97 -0.83 -13.87
C ALA A 24 -2.79 0.43 -13.53
N ASP A 25 -3.96 0.23 -12.92
CA ASP A 25 -4.96 1.27 -12.68
C ASP A 25 -5.80 1.00 -11.42
N TYR A 26 -6.61 2.00 -11.07
CA TYR A 26 -7.56 1.97 -9.97
C TYR A 26 -8.53 0.77 -10.05
N GLN A 27 -9.02 0.42 -11.25
CA GLN A 27 -10.04 -0.61 -11.41
C GLN A 27 -9.51 -1.99 -11.05
N GLN A 28 -8.27 -2.30 -11.42
CA GLN A 28 -7.62 -3.55 -11.03
C GLN A 28 -7.40 -3.63 -9.52
N ALA A 29 -6.91 -2.54 -8.90
CA ALA A 29 -6.73 -2.51 -7.44
C ALA A 29 -8.05 -2.63 -6.67
N GLN A 30 -9.13 -2.05 -7.21
CA GLN A 30 -10.48 -2.19 -6.66
C GLN A 30 -11.02 -3.62 -6.80
N ALA A 31 -10.81 -4.25 -7.95
CA ALA A 31 -11.24 -5.64 -8.19
C ALA A 31 -10.55 -6.65 -7.24
N ASP A 32 -9.30 -6.37 -6.85
CA ASP A 32 -8.54 -7.16 -5.87
C ASP A 32 -8.78 -6.75 -4.41
N HIS A 33 -9.77 -5.88 -4.18
CA HIS A 33 -10.25 -5.45 -2.87
C HIS A 33 -9.22 -4.74 -1.98
N LEU A 34 -8.27 -3.99 -2.57
CA LEU A 34 -7.20 -3.36 -1.81
C LEU A 34 -7.71 -2.28 -0.84
N PHE A 35 -8.81 -1.61 -1.18
CA PHE A 35 -9.41 -0.56 -0.36
C PHE A 35 -10.14 -1.15 0.85
N GLU A 36 -10.93 -2.20 0.64
CA GLU A 36 -11.67 -2.92 1.67
C GLU A 36 -10.73 -3.61 2.67
N ARG A 37 -9.57 -4.07 2.19
CA ARG A 37 -8.50 -4.62 3.03
C ARG A 37 -7.75 -3.53 3.82
N GLY A 38 -7.96 -2.27 3.48
CA GLY A 38 -7.24 -1.12 4.05
C GLY A 38 -5.78 -1.04 3.62
N TRP A 39 -5.41 -1.69 2.53
CA TRP A 39 -4.07 -1.68 1.96
C TRP A 39 -3.81 -0.43 1.14
N LEU A 40 -4.85 0.14 0.53
CA LEU A 40 -4.84 1.46 -0.10
C LEU A 40 -5.74 2.44 0.65
N PRO A 41 -5.41 3.74 0.64
CA PRO A 41 -6.29 4.76 1.18
C PRO A 41 -7.55 4.91 0.32
N PRO A 42 -8.74 5.13 0.91
CA PRO A 42 -10.01 5.17 0.17
C PRO A 42 -10.23 6.44 -0.67
N ILE A 43 -9.34 7.43 -0.56
CA ILE A 43 -9.44 8.74 -1.24
C ILE A 43 -8.74 8.80 -2.60
N LEU A 44 -8.19 7.68 -3.09
CA LEU A 44 -7.51 7.69 -4.38
C LEU A 44 -8.50 7.99 -5.51
N PRO A 45 -8.20 8.96 -6.40
CA PRO A 45 -9.06 9.26 -7.54
C PRO A 45 -9.03 8.11 -8.57
N ALA A 46 -10.08 7.99 -9.36
CA ALA A 46 -10.18 6.95 -10.39
C ALA A 46 -9.09 7.04 -11.48
N SER A 47 -8.44 8.20 -11.63
CA SER A 47 -7.30 8.40 -12.54
C SER A 47 -5.97 7.81 -12.02
N THR A 48 -5.98 7.18 -10.84
CA THR A 48 -4.78 6.60 -10.25
C THR A 48 -4.26 5.43 -11.09
N THR A 49 -2.97 5.46 -11.40
CA THR A 49 -2.27 4.44 -12.21
C THR A 49 -0.94 4.03 -11.58
N GLN A 50 -0.30 3.01 -12.15
CA GLN A 50 1.03 2.52 -11.76
C GLN A 50 1.13 2.25 -10.25
N ILE A 51 0.13 1.53 -9.73
CA ILE A 51 -0.02 1.29 -8.30
C ILE A 51 0.93 0.16 -7.89
N GLN A 52 1.81 0.45 -6.94
CA GLN A 52 2.72 -0.51 -6.30
C GLN A 52 2.37 -0.58 -4.83
N VAL A 53 2.18 -1.78 -4.30
CA VAL A 53 1.78 -2.01 -2.91
C VAL A 53 2.66 -3.10 -2.31
N ALA A 54 3.17 -2.87 -1.10
CA ALA A 54 3.85 -3.86 -0.27
C ALA A 54 3.15 -3.93 1.09
N ASN A 55 2.60 -5.09 1.44
CA ASN A 55 1.85 -5.31 2.67
C ASN A 55 2.49 -6.37 3.53
N ASN A 56 2.80 -6.05 4.78
CA ASN A 56 3.17 -7.04 5.77
C ASN A 56 1.91 -7.52 6.51
N LEU A 57 1.59 -8.81 6.36
CA LEU A 57 0.36 -9.39 6.90
C LEU A 57 0.37 -9.49 8.43
N ASP A 58 1.54 -9.72 9.04
CA ASP A 58 1.67 -9.88 10.49
C ASP A 58 1.51 -8.56 11.24
N SER A 59 2.12 -7.50 10.71
CA SER A 59 2.08 -6.16 11.35
C SER A 59 0.91 -5.30 10.86
N ASN A 60 0.10 -5.80 9.93
CA ASN A 60 -0.95 -5.02 9.24
C ASN A 60 -0.42 -3.70 8.67
N TYR A 61 0.83 -3.70 8.20
CA TYR A 61 1.50 -2.55 7.64
C TYR A 61 1.37 -2.56 6.11
N SER A 62 1.13 -1.39 5.51
CA SER A 62 1.08 -1.21 4.07
C SER A 62 1.85 0.04 3.65
N GLN A 63 2.61 -0.07 2.56
CA GLN A 63 3.27 1.07 1.92
C GLN A 63 3.26 0.88 0.40
N GLY A 64 3.50 1.97 -0.32
CA GLY A 64 3.54 1.87 -1.77
C GLY A 64 3.69 3.20 -2.48
N SER A 65 3.41 3.16 -3.78
CA SER A 65 3.34 4.37 -4.59
C SER A 65 2.33 4.23 -5.71
N PHE A 66 1.87 5.37 -6.22
CA PHE A 66 0.96 5.45 -7.35
C PHE A 66 1.15 6.79 -8.07
N VAL A 67 0.60 6.91 -9.27
CA VAL A 67 0.59 8.15 -10.06
C VAL A 67 -0.84 8.65 -10.15
N ILE A 68 -1.07 9.90 -9.77
CA ILE A 68 -2.36 10.60 -9.97
C ILE A 68 -2.22 11.50 -11.19
N ALA A 69 -3.23 11.50 -12.06
CA ALA A 69 -3.26 12.41 -13.21
C ALA A 69 -3.29 13.87 -12.73
N GLU A 70 -2.57 14.75 -13.44
CA GLU A 70 -2.43 16.17 -13.09
C GLU A 70 -3.78 16.86 -12.85
N ALA A 71 -4.81 16.52 -13.63
CA ALA A 71 -6.15 17.08 -13.52
C ALA A 71 -6.84 16.79 -12.16
N ASP A 72 -6.51 15.68 -11.50
CA ASP A 72 -7.13 15.27 -10.23
C ASP A 72 -6.21 15.50 -9.02
N LEU A 73 -4.93 15.84 -9.26
CA LEU A 73 -3.93 15.98 -8.21
C LEU A 73 -4.30 17.08 -7.21
N ALA A 74 -4.78 18.22 -7.70
CA ALA A 74 -5.20 19.33 -6.83
C ALA A 74 -6.34 18.91 -5.90
N GLN A 75 -7.38 18.27 -6.44
CA GLN A 75 -8.52 17.79 -5.66
C GLN A 75 -8.13 16.68 -4.67
N PHE A 76 -7.14 15.85 -5.00
CA PHE A 76 -6.58 14.88 -4.07
C PHE A 76 -5.87 15.58 -2.90
N ILE A 77 -5.02 16.58 -3.19
CA ILE A 77 -4.27 17.34 -2.16
C ILE A 77 -5.21 18.10 -1.21
N GLU A 78 -6.31 18.64 -1.72
CA GLU A 78 -7.32 19.35 -0.91
C GLU A 78 -7.97 18.47 0.18
N GLN A 79 -7.92 17.14 0.03
CA GLN A 79 -8.44 16.19 1.00
C GLN A 79 -7.41 15.82 2.09
N LEU A 80 -6.18 16.34 1.99
CA LEU A 80 -5.08 15.99 2.88
C LEU A 80 -4.78 17.10 3.89
N GLU A 81 -4.37 16.71 5.08
CA GLU A 81 -3.81 17.60 6.09
C GLU A 81 -2.31 17.79 5.83
N ALA A 82 -1.87 19.02 5.56
CA ALA A 82 -0.45 19.34 5.45
C ALA A 82 0.22 19.27 6.84
N CYS A 83 1.36 18.61 6.92
CA CYS A 83 2.17 18.54 8.14
C CYS A 83 3.18 19.70 8.21
N GLU A 84 3.76 19.94 9.39
CA GLU A 84 4.75 21.02 9.61
C GLU A 84 5.97 20.93 8.68
N PHE A 85 6.27 19.73 8.16
CA PHE A 85 7.32 19.50 7.16
C PHE A 85 6.77 19.63 5.74
N SER A 86 7.39 20.48 4.93
CA SER A 86 7.03 20.68 3.53
C SER A 86 7.01 19.36 2.75
N GLY A 87 5.90 19.08 2.06
CA GLY A 87 5.76 17.90 1.21
C GLY A 87 5.31 16.62 1.92
N LEU A 88 5.07 16.68 3.23
CA LEU A 88 4.43 15.60 4.00
C LEU A 88 2.96 15.92 4.24
N TYR A 89 2.11 14.97 3.90
CA TYR A 89 0.66 15.10 4.06
C TYR A 89 0.11 13.90 4.82
N ARG A 90 -1.03 14.10 5.45
CA ARG A 90 -1.73 13.07 6.23
C ARG A 90 -3.19 12.97 5.80
N PHE A 91 -3.71 11.76 5.81
CA PHE A 91 -5.13 11.49 5.72
C PHE A 91 -5.53 10.49 6.81
N GLN A 92 -6.71 10.69 7.38
CA GLN A 92 -7.30 9.76 8.33
C GLN A 92 -8.70 9.38 7.87
N ALA A 93 -8.95 8.07 7.80
CA ALA A 93 -10.28 7.52 7.64
C ALA A 93 -10.50 6.42 8.66
N GLU A 94 -11.62 6.51 9.36
CA GLU A 94 -11.98 5.61 10.46
C GLU A 94 -10.83 5.51 11.49
N LYS A 95 -10.24 4.32 11.57
CA LYS A 95 -9.15 3.96 12.46
C LYS A 95 -7.77 4.04 11.79
N SER A 96 -7.71 4.26 10.48
CA SER A 96 -6.48 4.19 9.70
C SER A 96 -5.90 5.57 9.39
N VAL A 97 -4.58 5.69 9.51
CA VAL A 97 -3.85 6.92 9.20
C VAL A 97 -2.81 6.65 8.12
N TRP A 98 -2.89 7.38 7.01
CA TRP A 98 -1.92 7.33 5.92
C TRP A 98 -1.10 8.61 5.90
N SER A 99 0.21 8.46 5.73
CA SER A 99 1.11 9.57 5.39
C SER A 99 1.45 9.51 3.90
N PHE A 100 1.61 10.67 3.28
CA PHE A 100 1.95 10.81 1.88
C PHE A 100 3.14 11.73 1.67
N THR A 101 3.95 11.39 0.68
CA THR A 101 4.97 12.27 0.12
C THR A 101 4.74 12.39 -1.38
N LEU A 102 4.58 13.63 -1.85
CA LEU A 102 4.34 13.93 -3.25
C LEU A 102 5.64 14.36 -3.91
N ASP A 103 5.86 13.90 -5.14
CA ASP A 103 6.89 14.45 -6.00
C ASP A 103 6.32 15.38 -7.08
N THR A 104 7.21 16.03 -7.83
CA THR A 104 6.85 17.05 -8.83
C THR A 104 6.18 16.48 -10.09
N GLN A 105 6.05 15.16 -10.23
CA GLN A 105 5.49 14.49 -11.41
C GLN A 105 4.14 13.81 -11.12
N GLY A 106 3.51 14.12 -9.99
CA GLY A 106 2.24 13.51 -9.58
C GLY A 106 2.39 12.08 -9.06
N LYS A 107 3.62 11.59 -8.87
CA LYS A 107 3.85 10.33 -8.18
C LYS A 107 3.82 10.58 -6.67
N VAL A 108 3.02 9.77 -6.01
CA VAL A 108 2.74 9.84 -4.59
C VAL A 108 3.25 8.56 -3.95
N ARG A 109 4.02 8.71 -2.89
CA ARG A 109 4.37 7.60 -1.98
C ARG A 109 3.47 7.66 -0.78
N TYR A 110 3.08 6.51 -0.26
CA TYR A 110 2.27 6.44 0.95
C TYR A 110 2.77 5.38 1.92
N GLN A 111 2.41 5.57 3.19
CA GLN A 111 2.62 4.60 4.25
C GLN A 111 1.43 4.61 5.22
N LEU A 112 0.89 3.43 5.54
CA LEU A 112 -0.05 3.23 6.63
C LEU A 112 0.72 3.32 7.96
N THR A 113 0.40 4.33 8.77
CA THR A 113 1.14 4.69 9.99
C THR A 113 0.45 4.18 11.26
N SER A 114 -0.87 4.00 11.24
CA SER A 114 -1.63 3.44 12.37
C SER A 114 -2.95 2.84 11.90
N ARG A 115 -3.38 1.77 12.57
CA ARG A 115 -4.76 1.27 12.61
C ARG A 115 -5.17 1.31 14.09
N ALA A 116 -6.23 2.03 14.45
CA ALA A 116 -6.81 1.85 15.77
C ALA A 116 -7.38 0.42 15.86
N GLU A 117 -7.04 -0.25 16.96
CA GLU A 117 -7.52 -1.59 17.32
C GLU A 117 -9.03 -1.57 17.56
#